data_AF-A0A535ADB8-F1
#
_entry.id   AF-A0A535ADB8-F1
#
_cell.length_a   1.000
_cell.length_b   1.000
_cell.length_c   1.000
_cell.angle_alpha   90.00
_cell.angle_beta   90.00
_cell.angle_gamma   90.00
#
_symmetry.space_group_name_H-M   'P 1'
#
loop_
_entity.id
_entity.type
_entity.pdbx_description
1 polymer ?
#
loop_
_entity_poly.entity_id
_entity_poly.type
_entity_poly.pdbx_seq_one_letter_code
_entity_poly.pdbx_strand_id
1 'polypeptide(L)'
;MTLAERLHAPDPEVCRAAIAELAERGGATPEELAALSDCLGAGRKAVERPAAEAFAALAARGVPVDEILLGALASPFPRQRWGAAFALSLAGDPPAASLPVLLETLGADDGDLRWAAAGIVVRLQH
;
A
#
# COMPACT_ATOMS: atom_id res chain seq x y z
N MET A 1 9.98 22.04 2.73
CA MET A 1 9.82 20.58 2.68
C MET A 1 8.59 20.29 1.83
N THR A 2 8.74 19.57 0.73
CA THR A 2 7.63 19.15 -0.14
C THR A 2 6.82 18.04 0.54
N LEU A 3 5.65 17.70 -0.02
CA LEU A 3 4.85 16.59 0.48
C LEU A 3 5.59 15.25 0.30
N ALA A 4 6.26 15.06 -0.85
CA ALA A 4 7.09 13.88 -1.10
C ALA A 4 8.23 13.74 -0.06
N GLU A 5 8.94 14.83 0.26
CA GLU A 5 9.99 14.82 1.29
C GLU A 5 9.42 14.46 2.69
N ARG A 6 8.19 14.88 3.00
CA ARG A 6 7.53 14.52 4.26
C ARG A 6 7.16 13.04 4.34
N LEU A 7 6.82 12.41 3.21
CA LEU A 7 6.54 10.96 3.17
C LEU A 7 7.79 10.14 3.53
N HIS A 8 8.99 10.62 3.22
CA HIS A 8 10.26 10.00 3.64
C HIS A 8 10.78 10.49 5.00
N ALA A 9 10.02 11.32 5.72
CA ALA A 9 10.47 11.84 7.00
C ALA A 9 10.72 10.70 8.00
N PRO A 10 11.82 10.74 8.77
CA PRO A 10 12.14 9.70 9.76
C PRO A 10 11.12 9.67 10.91
N ASP A 11 10.52 10.82 11.20
CA ASP A 11 9.44 10.96 12.17
C ASP A 11 8.14 10.36 11.59
N PRO A 12 7.61 9.28 12.18
CA PRO A 12 6.41 8.63 11.69
C PRO A 12 5.18 9.55 11.72
N GLU A 13 5.12 10.55 12.59
CA GLU A 13 3.97 11.45 12.65
C GLU A 13 3.98 12.46 11.50
N VAL A 14 5.15 12.94 11.09
CA VAL A 14 5.31 13.79 9.91
C VAL A 14 4.94 13.02 8.64
N CYS A 15 5.41 11.78 8.53
CA CYS A 15 5.06 10.87 7.44
C CYS A 15 3.55 10.60 7.39
N ARG A 16 2.95 10.20 8.52
CA ARG A 16 1.51 9.92 8.63
C ARG A 16 0.65 11.14 8.28
N ALA A 17 1.05 12.34 8.71
CA ALA A 17 0.36 13.57 8.37
C ALA A 17 0.43 13.86 6.85
N ALA A 18 1.56 13.58 6.19
CA ALA A 18 1.67 13.74 4.74
C ALA A 18 0.83 12.72 3.96
N ILE A 19 0.76 11.48 4.45
CA ILE A 19 -0.14 10.44 3.88
C ILE A 19 -1.60 10.91 3.96
N ALA A 20 -2.03 11.41 5.13
CA ALA A 20 -3.39 11.90 5.32
C ALA A 20 -3.69 13.09 4.40
N GLU A 21 -2.79 14.07 4.33
CA GLU A 21 -2.91 15.22 3.44
C GLU A 21 -3.06 14.81 1.97
N LEU A 22 -2.27 13.83 1.51
CA LEU A 22 -2.35 13.31 0.14
C LEU A 22 -3.70 12.63 -0.13
N ALA A 23 -4.17 11.81 0.82
CA ALA A 23 -5.44 11.10 0.71
C ALA A 23 -6.66 12.04 0.71
N GLU A 24 -6.61 13.12 1.50
CA GLU A 24 -7.65 14.15 1.57
C GLU A 24 -7.67 15.02 0.31
N ARG A 25 -6.49 15.44 -0.16
CA ARG A 25 -6.33 16.24 -1.39
C ARG A 25 -6.88 15.52 -2.61
N GLY A 26 -6.76 14.19 -2.65
CA GLY A 26 -7.41 13.36 -3.67
C GLY A 26 -6.75 13.39 -5.05
N GLY A 27 -5.52 13.89 -5.12
CA GLY A 27 -4.66 13.87 -6.30
C GLY A 27 -3.20 13.76 -5.87
N ALA A 28 -2.36 13.16 -6.72
CA ALA A 28 -0.94 12.93 -6.44
C ALA A 28 -0.11 13.09 -7.72
N THR A 29 1.06 13.70 -7.59
CA THR A 29 2.09 13.68 -8.63
C THR A 29 2.76 12.31 -8.70
N PRO A 30 3.44 11.96 -9.80
CA PRO A 30 4.20 10.70 -9.88
C PRO A 30 5.25 10.55 -8.77
N GLU A 31 5.88 11.65 -8.36
CA GLU A 31 6.86 11.66 -7.27
C GLU A 31 6.21 11.36 -5.92
N GLU A 32 5.05 11.96 -5.63
CA GLU A 32 4.31 11.68 -4.39
C GLU A 32 3.76 10.26 -4.36
N LEU A 33 3.33 9.70 -5.51
CA LEU A 33 2.93 8.31 -5.61
C LEU A 33 4.10 7.36 -5.34
N ALA A 34 5.29 7.66 -5.88
CA ALA A 34 6.50 6.88 -5.62
C ALA A 34 6.89 6.91 -4.14
N ALA A 35 6.88 8.10 -3.52
CA ALA A 35 7.15 8.24 -2.10
C ALA A 35 6.10 7.53 -1.22
N LEU A 36 4.82 7.55 -1.62
CA LEU A 36 3.75 6.81 -0.94
C LEU A 36 3.95 5.28 -1.09
N SER A 37 4.42 4.81 -2.24
CA SER A 37 4.74 3.40 -2.48
C SER A 37 5.88 2.90 -1.59
N ASP A 38 6.87 3.74 -1.29
CA ASP A 38 7.94 3.39 -0.33
C ASP A 38 7.39 3.19 1.09
N CYS A 39 6.34 3.94 1.46
CA CYS A 39 5.69 3.83 2.77
C CYS A 39 5.03 2.46 3.01
N LEU A 40 4.67 1.73 1.96
CA LEU A 40 4.06 0.39 2.04
C LEU A 40 4.97 -0.66 2.69
N GLY A 41 6.29 -0.42 2.71
CA GLY A 41 7.29 -1.30 3.29
C GLY A 41 8.07 -0.67 4.46
N ALA A 42 7.57 0.40 5.07
CA ALA A 42 8.32 1.23 6.03
C ALA A 42 8.71 0.51 7.35
N GLY A 43 8.26 -0.73 7.58
CA GLY A 43 8.54 -1.50 8.79
C GLY A 43 7.76 -1.03 10.01
N ARG A 44 6.75 -0.18 9.80
CA ARG A 44 5.94 0.44 10.86
C ARG A 44 4.47 0.38 10.46
N LYS A 45 3.67 -0.42 11.19
CA LYS A 45 2.22 -0.56 10.92
C LYS A 45 1.48 0.80 10.89
N ALA A 46 1.93 1.77 11.69
CA ALA A 46 1.39 3.14 11.74
C ALA A 46 1.62 3.98 10.46
N VAL A 47 2.48 3.52 9.56
CA VAL A 47 2.77 4.15 8.26
C VAL A 47 2.28 3.27 7.11
N GLU A 48 2.58 1.96 7.17
CA GLU A 48 2.25 1.00 6.11
C GLU A 48 0.73 0.94 5.85
N ARG A 49 -0.09 0.89 6.90
CA ARG A 49 -1.55 0.79 6.76
C ARG A 49 -2.18 2.09 6.23
N PRO A 50 -1.89 3.29 6.79
CA PRO A 50 -2.36 4.53 6.21
C PRO A 50 -1.92 4.72 4.75
N ALA A 51 -0.72 4.27 4.37
CA ALA A 51 -0.27 4.36 2.98
C ALA A 51 -1.16 3.54 2.04
N ALA A 52 -1.49 2.30 2.43
CA ALA A 52 -2.41 1.45 1.67
C ALA A 52 -3.83 2.04 1.58
N GLU A 53 -4.34 2.59 2.69
CA GLU A 53 -5.63 3.29 2.72
C GLU A 53 -5.63 4.56 1.85
N ALA A 54 -4.52 5.30 1.81
CA ALA A 54 -4.36 6.48 0.95
C ALA A 54 -4.39 6.10 -0.54
N PHE A 55 -3.74 4.99 -0.94
CA PHE A 55 -3.87 4.47 -2.30
C PHE A 55 -5.32 4.16 -2.68
N ALA A 56 -6.08 3.50 -1.79
CA ALA A 56 -7.49 3.24 -2.03
C ALA A 56 -8.32 4.53 -2.15
N ALA A 57 -8.04 5.54 -1.31
CA ALA A 57 -8.70 6.83 -1.36
C ALA A 57 -8.38 7.64 -2.63
N LEU A 58 -7.17 7.49 -3.18
CA LEU A 58 -6.74 8.06 -4.46
C LEU A 58 -7.40 7.33 -5.64
N ALA A 59 -7.43 6.00 -5.62
CA ALA A 59 -8.10 5.17 -6.62
C ALA A 59 -9.59 5.50 -6.73
N ALA A 60 -10.28 5.64 -5.58
CA ALA A 60 -11.69 6.02 -5.51
C ALA A 60 -11.99 7.40 -6.14
N ARG A 61 -10.97 8.24 -6.31
CA ARG A 61 -11.06 9.55 -6.96
C ARG A 61 -10.55 9.56 -8.40
N GLY A 62 -10.23 8.39 -8.96
CA GLY A 62 -9.77 8.24 -10.33
C GLY A 62 -8.30 8.55 -10.56
N VAL A 63 -7.49 8.62 -9.50
CA VAL A 63 -6.03 8.71 -9.64
C VAL A 63 -5.50 7.35 -10.12
N PRO A 64 -4.70 7.30 -11.20
CA PRO A 64 -4.17 6.03 -11.71
C PRO A 64 -3.06 5.51 -10.80
N VAL A 65 -3.42 4.60 -9.87
CA VAL A 65 -2.49 3.99 -8.91
C VAL A 65 -2.05 2.58 -9.29
N ASP A 66 -2.67 1.98 -10.31
CA ASP A 66 -2.48 0.56 -10.63
C ASP A 66 -1.04 0.25 -11.04
N GLU A 67 -0.45 1.05 -11.94
CA GLU A 67 0.91 0.82 -12.43
C GLU A 67 1.94 0.83 -11.29
N ILE A 68 1.80 1.76 -10.33
CA ILE A 68 2.75 1.87 -9.24
C ILE A 68 2.59 0.75 -8.21
N LEU A 69 1.35 0.36 -7.91
CA LEU A 69 1.07 -0.77 -7.02
C LEU A 69 1.49 -2.11 -7.66
N LEU A 70 1.28 -2.29 -8.96
CA LEU A 70 1.78 -3.46 -9.70
C LEU A 70 3.31 -3.50 -9.71
N GLY A 71 3.98 -2.37 -9.86
CA GLY A 71 5.43 -2.28 -9.70
C GLY A 71 5.90 -2.69 -8.30
N ALA A 72 5.18 -2.25 -7.26
CA ALA A 72 5.49 -2.59 -5.87
C ALA A 72 5.26 -4.07 -5.53
N LEU A 73 4.35 -4.78 -6.22
CA LEU A 73 4.23 -6.24 -6.11
C LEU A 73 5.50 -6.98 -6.56
N ALA A 74 6.30 -6.38 -7.44
CA ALA A 74 7.58 -6.94 -7.89
C ALA A 74 8.78 -6.50 -7.01
N SER A 75 8.52 -5.79 -5.90
CA SER A 75 9.58 -5.33 -5.00
C SER A 75 10.42 -6.48 -4.44
N PRO A 76 11.75 -6.30 -4.30
CA PRO A 76 12.58 -7.27 -3.59
C PRO A 76 12.20 -7.40 -2.10
N PHE A 77 11.49 -6.43 -1.54
CA PHE A 77 11.14 -6.38 -0.12
C PHE A 77 9.76 -6.99 0.17
N PRO A 78 9.66 -8.09 0.94
CA PRO A 78 8.38 -8.78 1.20
C PRO A 78 7.31 -7.88 1.82
N ARG A 79 7.71 -6.96 2.73
CA ARG A 79 6.77 -6.02 3.35
C ARG A 79 6.15 -5.05 2.34
N GLN A 80 6.95 -4.54 1.41
CA GLN A 80 6.44 -3.63 0.36
C GLN A 80 5.52 -4.39 -0.60
N ARG A 81 5.86 -5.63 -0.97
CA ARG A 81 4.97 -6.50 -1.77
C ARG A 81 3.63 -6.69 -1.07
N TRP A 82 3.65 -7.05 0.22
CA TRP A 82 2.43 -7.21 1.01
C TRP A 82 1.61 -5.92 1.06
N GLY A 83 2.23 -4.78 1.36
CA GLY A 83 1.55 -3.49 1.41
C GLY A 83 0.87 -3.15 0.07
N ALA A 84 1.51 -3.46 -1.05
CA ALA A 84 0.93 -3.28 -2.39
C ALA A 84 -0.27 -4.22 -2.63
N ALA A 85 -0.15 -5.50 -2.31
CA ALA A 85 -1.25 -6.46 -2.44
C ALA A 85 -2.45 -6.05 -1.56
N PHE A 86 -2.17 -5.58 -0.34
CA PHE A 86 -3.20 -5.08 0.57
C PHE A 86 -3.87 -3.83 0.01
N ALA A 87 -3.10 -2.84 -0.46
CA ALA A 87 -3.63 -1.62 -1.08
C ALA A 87 -4.52 -1.90 -2.29
N LEU A 88 -4.08 -2.79 -3.20
CA LEU A 88 -4.88 -3.23 -4.35
C LEU A 88 -6.21 -3.85 -3.91
N SER A 89 -6.19 -4.65 -2.85
CA SER A 89 -7.40 -5.29 -2.31
C SER A 89 -8.38 -4.33 -1.62
N LEU A 90 -7.92 -3.13 -1.25
CA LEU A 90 -8.72 -2.04 -0.69
C LEU A 90 -9.26 -1.12 -1.80
N ALA A 91 -8.48 -0.92 -2.86
CA ALA A 91 -8.87 -0.10 -4.02
C ALA A 91 -9.97 -0.76 -4.86
N GLY A 92 -10.10 -2.09 -4.79
CA GLY A 92 -11.14 -2.84 -5.49
C GLY A 92 -10.84 -4.34 -5.50
N ASP A 93 -11.13 -4.97 -6.64
CA ASP A 93 -10.78 -6.37 -6.88
C ASP A 93 -9.27 -6.47 -7.15
N PRO A 94 -8.50 -7.15 -6.28
CA PRO A 94 -7.07 -7.25 -6.47
C PRO A 94 -6.79 -8.06 -7.75
N PRO A 95 -5.77 -7.68 -8.55
CA PRO A 95 -5.42 -8.42 -9.75
C PRO A 95 -4.86 -9.80 -9.41
N ALA A 96 -4.92 -10.74 -10.36
CA ALA A 96 -4.33 -12.07 -10.21
C ALA A 96 -2.83 -12.04 -9.86
N ALA A 97 -2.12 -10.97 -10.24
CA ALA A 97 -0.72 -10.71 -9.88
C ALA A 97 -0.50 -10.58 -8.35
N SER A 98 -1.54 -10.29 -7.56
CA SER A 98 -1.45 -10.27 -6.10
C SER A 98 -1.39 -11.68 -5.49
N LEU A 99 -1.87 -12.71 -6.18
CA LEU A 99 -1.99 -14.06 -5.62
C LEU A 99 -0.67 -14.64 -5.09
N PRO A 100 0.49 -14.56 -5.80
CA PRO A 100 1.75 -15.07 -5.27
C PRO A 100 2.16 -14.41 -3.94
N VAL A 101 1.95 -13.10 -3.81
CA VAL A 101 2.25 -12.35 -2.57
C VAL A 101 1.32 -12.75 -1.44
N LEU A 102 0.04 -12.95 -1.74
CA LEU A 102 -0.93 -13.40 -0.74
C LEU A 102 -0.61 -14.81 -0.24
N LEU A 103 -0.25 -15.73 -1.15
CA LEU A 103 0.19 -17.09 -0.80
C LEU A 103 1.48 -17.08 0.03
N GLU A 104 2.45 -16.23 -0.31
CA GLU A 104 3.64 -16.00 0.53
C GLU A 104 3.24 -15.53 1.93
N THR A 105 2.32 -14.56 2.02
CA THR A 105 1.90 -13.95 3.30
C THR A 105 1.10 -14.91 4.18
N LEU A 106 0.40 -15.90 3.61
CA LEU A 106 -0.24 -16.98 4.37
C LEU A 106 0.77 -17.80 5.20
N GLY A 107 2.04 -17.81 4.80
CA GLY A 107 3.13 -18.45 5.54
C GLY A 107 3.86 -17.54 6.54
N ALA A 108 3.45 -16.27 6.71
CA ALA A 108 4.12 -15.33 7.60
C ALA A 108 3.94 -15.71 9.09
N ASP A 109 4.90 -15.36 9.94
CA ASP A 109 4.81 -15.61 11.39
C ASP A 109 3.77 -14.72 12.10
N ASP A 110 3.51 -13.53 11.55
CA ASP A 110 2.50 -12.58 12.07
C ASP A 110 1.08 -13.07 11.75
N GLY A 111 0.31 -13.37 12.80
CA GLY A 111 -1.07 -13.86 12.68
C GLY A 111 -2.03 -12.86 12.04
N ASP A 112 -1.82 -11.56 12.21
CA ASP A 112 -2.64 -10.53 11.58
C ASP A 112 -2.45 -10.55 10.06
N LEU A 113 -1.20 -10.71 9.62
CA LEU A 113 -0.86 -10.80 8.20
C LEU A 113 -1.48 -12.05 7.55
N ARG A 114 -1.36 -13.20 8.22
CA ARG A 114 -1.99 -14.44 7.74
C ARG A 114 -3.50 -14.30 7.60
N TRP A 115 -4.16 -13.72 8.62
CA TRP A 115 -5.61 -13.53 8.60
C TRP A 115 -6.06 -12.58 7.49
N ALA A 116 -5.37 -11.44 7.33
CA ALA A 116 -5.66 -10.50 6.27
C ALA A 116 -5.46 -11.12 4.88
N ALA A 117 -4.35 -11.84 4.66
CA ALA A 117 -4.08 -12.51 3.39
C ALA A 117 -5.14 -13.56 3.06
N ALA A 118 -5.55 -14.38 4.03
CA ALA A 118 -6.61 -15.37 3.83
C ALA A 118 -7.93 -14.71 3.42
N GLY A 119 -8.31 -13.61 4.07
CA GLY A 119 -9.50 -12.85 3.71
C GLY A 119 -9.47 -12.31 2.27
N ILE A 120 -8.30 -11.89 1.78
CA ILE A 120 -8.15 -11.43 0.40
C ILE A 120 -8.20 -12.61 -0.59
N VAL A 121 -7.53 -13.73 -0.29
CA VAL A 121 -7.54 -14.92 -1.15
C VAL A 121 -8.95 -15.46 -1.37
N VAL A 122 -9.79 -15.48 -0.34
CA VAL A 122 -11.20 -15.91 -0.47
C VAL A 122 -11.97 -14.98 -1.41
N ARG A 123 -11.73 -13.66 -1.36
CA ARG A 123 -12.37 -12.70 -2.27
C ARG A 123 -11.92 -12.85 -3.72
N LEU A 124 -10.68 -13.28 -3.96
CA LEU A 124 -10.15 -13.50 -5.32
C LEU A 124 -10.79 -14.70 -6.05
N GLN A 125 -11.48 -15.59 -5.35
CA GLN A 125 -12.05 -16.82 -5.94
C GLN A 125 -13.50 -16.64 -6.46
N HIS A 126 -14.04 -15.42 -6.36
CA HIS A 126 -15.41 -15.06 -6.75
C HIS A 126 -15.40 -13.88 -7.72
#